data_AF-A0A0S7ZUA0-F1
#
_entry.id   AF-A0A0S7ZUA0-F1
#
_cell.length_a   1.000
_cell.length_b   1.000
_cell.length_c   1.000
_cell.angle_alpha   90.00
_cell.angle_beta   90.00
_cell.angle_gamma   90.00
#
_symmetry.space_group_name_H-M   'P 1'
#
loop_
_entity.id
_entity.type
_entity.pdbx_description
1 polymer ?
#
loop_
_entity_poly.entity_id
_entity_poly.type
_entity_poly.pdbx_seq_one_letter_code
_entity_poly.pdbx_strand_id
1 'polypeptide(L)'
;MNRLNLVLVLLAVALASGCDDDTTDPVVLEDCPAAVAVVVGSGLNPTFDWQPQCQLFFINVEPADAGNDLWTVITRGENGISPTVAYGVVPVGATQITEPTSLQAGTLYKVVLARFTGPGDEDGEIIAIQEFTP
;
A
#
# COMPACT_ATOMS: atom_id res chain seq x y z
N MET A 1 -16.32 -72.53 -37.45
CA MET A 1 -14.87 -72.86 -37.38
C MET A 1 -14.10 -71.56 -37.22
N ASN A 2 -13.11 -71.56 -36.30
CA ASN A 2 -12.11 -70.52 -35.93
C ASN A 2 -12.64 -69.17 -35.41
N ARG A 3 -12.57 -68.81 -34.11
CA ARG A 3 -11.49 -68.71 -33.09
C ARG A 3 -10.41 -67.64 -33.35
N LEU A 4 -10.18 -66.84 -32.28
CA LEU A 4 -9.03 -65.98 -31.93
C LEU A 4 -8.95 -64.64 -32.71
N ASN A 5 -8.58 -63.49 -32.13
CA ASN A 5 -7.76 -63.24 -30.94
C ASN A 5 -8.05 -61.85 -30.33
N LEU A 6 -7.96 -61.82 -29.00
CA LEU A 6 -8.00 -60.67 -28.11
C LEU A 6 -6.72 -59.83 -28.25
N VAL A 7 -6.82 -58.51 -28.42
CA VAL A 7 -5.70 -57.58 -28.14
C VAL A 7 -6.20 -56.49 -27.22
N LEU A 8 -5.76 -56.57 -25.97
CA LEU A 8 -5.99 -55.62 -24.90
C LEU A 8 -5.05 -54.42 -25.11
N VAL A 9 -5.58 -53.22 -25.36
CA VAL A 9 -4.78 -51.98 -25.40
C VAL A 9 -4.94 -51.30 -24.04
N LEU A 10 -3.91 -51.41 -23.20
CA LEU A 10 -3.77 -50.64 -21.97
C LEU A 10 -3.45 -49.18 -22.31
N LEU A 11 -4.42 -48.29 -22.14
CA LEU A 11 -4.22 -46.84 -22.24
C LEU A 11 -3.86 -46.31 -20.84
N ALA A 12 -2.58 -46.10 -20.58
CA ALA A 12 -2.10 -45.41 -19.39
C ALA A 12 -2.34 -43.90 -19.56
N VAL A 13 -3.33 -43.36 -18.84
CA VAL A 13 -3.55 -41.91 -18.77
C VAL A 13 -2.57 -41.36 -17.74
N ALA A 14 -1.54 -40.66 -18.22
CA ALA A 14 -0.60 -39.93 -17.40
C ALA A 14 -1.34 -38.76 -16.72
N LEU A 15 -1.41 -38.78 -15.38
CA LEU A 15 -1.80 -37.64 -14.58
C LEU A 15 -0.68 -36.60 -14.69
N ALA A 16 -0.88 -35.59 -15.54
CA ALA A 16 -0.09 -34.37 -15.45
C ALA A 16 -0.54 -33.62 -14.19
N SER A 17 0.17 -33.83 -13.08
CA SER A 17 0.15 -32.89 -11.96
C SER A 17 0.82 -31.61 -12.45
N GLY A 18 0.03 -30.70 -13.03
CA GLY A 18 0.45 -29.32 -13.20
C GLY A 18 0.59 -28.72 -11.81
N CYS A 19 1.81 -28.73 -11.26
CA CYS A 19 2.18 -27.74 -10.28
C CYS A 19 2.17 -26.40 -11.00
N ASP A 20 1.10 -25.62 -10.80
CA ASP A 20 1.16 -24.19 -11.06
C ASP A 20 2.18 -23.63 -10.06
N ASP A 21 3.31 -23.20 -10.59
CA ASP A 21 4.38 -22.57 -9.83
C ASP A 21 3.91 -21.14 -9.54
N ASP A 22 2.97 -21.03 -8.59
CA ASP A 22 2.45 -19.76 -8.10
C ASP A 22 3.57 -19.11 -7.28
N THR A 23 4.46 -18.42 -7.98
CA THR A 23 5.66 -17.79 -7.44
C THR A 23 5.25 -16.81 -6.33
N THR A 24 5.59 -17.13 -5.08
CA THR A 24 5.37 -16.30 -3.89
C THR A 24 6.37 -15.16 -3.78
N ASP A 25 6.76 -14.54 -4.90
CA ASP A 25 7.74 -13.46 -4.88
C ASP A 25 7.15 -12.25 -4.13
N PRO A 26 7.93 -11.58 -3.26
CA PRO A 26 7.46 -10.38 -2.58
C PRO A 26 7.04 -9.34 -3.62
N VAL A 27 5.82 -8.81 -3.49
CA VAL A 27 5.36 -7.69 -4.31
C VAL A 27 6.20 -6.47 -3.94
N VAL A 28 7.12 -6.08 -4.82
CA VAL A 28 7.86 -4.82 -4.72
C VAL A 28 7.04 -3.77 -5.46
N LEU A 29 6.59 -2.75 -4.73
CA LEU A 29 5.88 -1.62 -5.33
C LEU A 29 6.89 -0.60 -5.85
N GLU A 30 6.61 -0.04 -7.01
CA GLU A 30 7.38 1.06 -7.60
C GLU A 30 7.01 2.41 -6.96
N ASP A 31 7.85 3.42 -7.14
CA ASP A 31 7.58 4.80 -6.73
C ASP A 31 6.32 5.38 -7.38
N CYS A 32 5.61 6.25 -6.66
CA CYS A 32 4.43 6.91 -7.21
C CYS A 32 4.77 7.83 -8.40
N PRO A 33 4.29 7.53 -9.62
CA PRO A 33 4.70 8.25 -10.82
C PRO A 33 4.02 9.62 -10.96
N ALA A 34 2.90 9.83 -10.26
CA ALA A 34 2.10 11.05 -10.30
C ALA A 34 1.16 11.11 -9.08
N ALA A 35 0.14 11.96 -9.17
CA ALA A 35 -0.95 12.03 -8.20
C ALA A 35 -1.63 10.67 -7.97
N VAL A 36 -2.04 10.42 -6.74
CA VAL A 36 -2.75 9.20 -6.32
C VAL A 36 -4.14 9.54 -5.81
N ALA A 37 -5.08 8.62 -5.99
CA ALA A 37 -6.40 8.69 -5.36
C ALA A 37 -6.33 8.07 -3.96
N VAL A 38 -6.76 8.80 -2.93
CA VAL A 38 -6.70 8.35 -1.53
C VAL A 38 -8.07 7.91 -1.05
N VAL A 39 -8.12 6.78 -0.37
CA VAL A 39 -9.29 6.28 0.36
C VAL A 39 -8.97 6.30 1.84
N VAL A 40 -9.81 6.97 2.62
CA VAL A 40 -9.65 7.06 4.08
C VAL A 40 -10.70 6.16 4.75
N GLY A 41 -10.23 5.27 5.62
CA GLY A 41 -11.09 4.44 6.46
C GLY A 41 -11.87 5.27 7.49
N SER A 42 -12.98 4.74 7.99
CA SER A 42 -13.83 5.44 8.95
C SER A 42 -13.31 5.38 10.39
N GLY A 43 -13.76 6.29 11.25
CA GLY A 43 -13.54 6.26 12.70
C GLY A 43 -12.25 6.94 13.14
N LEU A 44 -11.99 6.89 14.45
CA LEU A 44 -10.92 7.67 15.11
C LEU A 44 -9.50 7.11 14.90
N ASN A 45 -9.37 5.93 14.30
CA ASN A 45 -8.09 5.32 13.91
C ASN A 45 -8.18 4.91 12.43
N PRO A 46 -8.27 5.89 11.51
CA PRO A 46 -8.50 5.60 10.10
C PRO A 46 -7.29 4.89 9.48
N THR A 47 -7.55 4.18 8.40
CA THR A 47 -6.51 3.70 7.48
C THR A 47 -6.43 4.62 6.27
N PHE A 48 -5.24 4.77 5.71
CA PHE A 48 -4.96 5.52 4.49
C PHE A 48 -4.50 4.53 3.43
N ASP A 49 -5.33 4.35 2.42
CA ASP A 49 -5.04 3.53 1.24
C ASP A 49 -4.97 4.43 0.01
N TRP A 50 -4.21 4.05 -1.02
CA TRP A 50 -4.13 4.84 -2.25
C TRP A 50 -3.95 4.00 -3.51
N GLN A 51 -4.35 4.59 -4.63
CA GLN A 51 -4.25 3.99 -5.96
C GLN A 51 -3.65 4.98 -6.98
N PRO A 52 -2.79 4.52 -7.92
CA PRO A 52 -2.24 3.16 -8.01
C PRO A 52 -1.42 2.80 -6.75
N GLN A 53 -1.31 1.51 -6.43
CA GLN A 53 -0.42 1.08 -5.35
C GLN A 53 1.03 1.36 -5.77
N CYS A 54 1.68 2.23 -4.99
CA CYS A 54 3.03 2.71 -5.24
C CYS A 54 3.64 3.22 -3.92
N GLN A 55 4.95 3.38 -3.90
CA GLN A 55 5.70 3.85 -2.73
C GLN A 55 5.76 5.38 -2.72
N LEU A 56 5.59 5.95 -1.52
CA LEU A 56 5.73 7.36 -1.22
C LEU A 56 6.71 7.55 -0.08
N PHE A 57 7.11 8.78 0.21
CA PHE A 57 8.08 9.04 1.30
C PHE A 57 7.46 9.67 2.53
N PHE A 58 6.27 10.26 2.44
CA PHE A 58 5.75 11.12 3.50
C PHE A 58 4.22 11.02 3.63
N ILE A 59 3.77 10.83 4.87
CA ILE A 59 2.36 10.93 5.26
C ILE A 59 2.27 11.92 6.42
N ASN A 60 1.42 12.93 6.27
CA ASN A 60 1.04 13.85 7.34
C ASN A 60 -0.47 13.88 7.52
N VAL A 61 -0.92 14.03 8.76
CA VAL A 61 -2.31 14.31 9.11
C VAL A 61 -2.35 15.58 9.94
N GLU A 62 -3.20 16.52 9.54
CA GLU A 62 -3.38 17.80 10.22
C GLU A 62 -4.87 18.22 10.16
N PRO A 63 -5.33 19.15 11.04
CA PRO A 63 -6.65 19.74 10.88
C PRO A 63 -6.79 20.39 9.50
N ALA A 64 -7.98 20.31 8.87
CA ALA A 64 -8.13 20.90 7.54
C ALA A 64 -7.92 22.43 7.53
N ASP A 65 -8.34 23.08 8.62
CA ASP A 65 -8.29 24.54 8.78
C ASP A 65 -7.02 25.06 9.48
N ALA A 66 -6.09 24.19 9.89
CA ALA A 66 -4.86 24.57 10.60
C ALA A 66 -3.65 23.78 10.11
N GLY A 67 -2.49 24.44 10.03
CA GLY A 67 -1.24 23.82 9.57
C GLY A 67 -0.41 23.17 10.68
N ASN A 68 -1.07 22.62 11.71
CA ASN A 68 -0.36 21.92 12.79
C ASN A 68 -0.45 20.42 12.58
N ASP A 69 0.69 19.80 12.31
CA ASP A 69 0.82 18.35 12.20
C ASP A 69 0.33 17.65 13.48
N LEU A 70 -0.54 16.66 13.31
CA LEU A 70 -1.02 15.78 14.37
C LEU A 70 -0.33 14.43 14.34
N TRP A 71 0.19 14.04 13.18
CA TRP A 71 0.92 12.80 12.99
C TRP A 71 1.69 12.85 11.67
N THR A 72 2.99 12.56 11.73
CA THR A 72 3.88 12.65 10.58
C THR A 72 4.84 11.47 10.56
N VAL A 73 4.89 10.74 9.46
CA VAL A 73 5.86 9.66 9.21
C VAL A 73 6.58 9.90 7.87
N ILE A 74 7.87 9.54 7.84
CA ILE A 74 8.74 9.77 6.68
C ILE A 74 9.74 8.63 6.47
N THR A 75 10.05 8.32 5.22
CA THR A 75 11.29 7.63 4.80
C THR A 75 12.24 8.65 4.19
N ARG A 76 13.40 8.90 4.81
CA ARG A 76 14.32 9.96 4.38
C ARG A 76 15.15 9.51 3.19
N GLY A 77 15.18 10.34 2.14
CA GLY A 77 16.01 10.09 0.96
C GLY A 77 15.48 9.03 -0.02
N GLU A 78 14.30 8.45 0.23
CA GLU A 78 13.72 7.39 -0.58
C GLU A 78 12.19 7.32 -0.45
N ASN A 79 11.50 6.77 -1.44
CA ASN A 79 10.11 6.35 -1.31
C ASN A 79 10.08 4.93 -0.74
N GLY A 80 9.63 4.76 0.52
CA GLY A 80 9.59 3.44 1.17
C GLY A 80 8.27 3.10 1.85
N ILE A 81 7.31 4.04 1.87
CA ILE A 81 6.01 3.84 2.52
C ILE A 81 5.04 3.27 1.48
N SER A 82 4.54 2.06 1.74
CA SER A 82 3.55 1.36 0.91
C SER A 82 2.15 1.44 1.52
N PRO A 83 1.08 1.41 0.71
CA PRO A 83 -0.28 1.28 1.24
C PRO A 83 -0.50 -0.13 1.80
N THR A 84 -1.42 -0.35 2.73
CA THR A 84 -2.26 0.59 3.47
C THR A 84 -1.59 0.98 4.80
N VAL A 85 -1.73 2.24 5.24
CA VAL A 85 -1.15 2.71 6.51
C VAL A 85 -2.23 3.09 7.53
N ALA A 86 -2.14 2.57 8.75
CA ALA A 86 -3.03 2.97 9.84
C ALA A 86 -2.51 4.22 10.56
N TYR A 87 -3.41 5.13 10.93
CA TYR A 87 -3.08 6.31 11.71
C TYR A 87 -2.35 5.95 13.01
N GLY A 88 -1.21 6.59 13.26
CA GLY A 88 -0.37 6.34 14.44
C GLY A 88 0.54 5.11 14.35
N VAL A 89 0.55 4.38 13.23
CA VAL A 89 1.45 3.24 13.03
C VAL A 89 2.61 3.65 12.13
N VAL A 90 3.84 3.48 12.62
CA VAL A 90 5.05 3.74 11.82
C VAL A 90 5.31 2.55 10.88
N PRO A 91 5.27 2.75 9.55
CA PRO A 91 5.60 1.69 8.59
C PRO A 91 7.05 1.21 8.74
N VAL A 92 7.33 -0.02 8.31
CA VAL A 92 8.69 -0.57 8.32
C VAL A 92 9.60 0.32 7.48
N GLY A 93 10.77 0.69 8.02
CA GLY A 93 11.75 1.57 7.38
C GLY A 93 11.45 3.07 7.53
N ALA A 94 10.24 3.45 7.94
CA ALA A 94 9.89 4.84 8.21
C ALA A 94 10.30 5.28 9.61
N THR A 95 10.38 6.60 9.79
CA THR A 95 10.58 7.27 11.08
C THR A 95 9.39 8.16 11.38
N GLN A 96 8.98 8.21 12.65
CA GLN A 96 7.98 9.16 13.12
C GLN A 96 8.63 10.51 13.46
N ILE A 97 8.07 11.58 12.92
CA ILE A 97 8.50 12.96 13.20
C ILE A 97 7.59 13.60 14.23
N THR A 98 6.28 13.37 14.10
CA THR A 98 5.25 13.87 15.02
C THR A 98 4.46 12.69 15.57
N GLU A 99 4.41 12.56 16.90
CA GLU A 99 3.61 11.55 17.60
C GLU A 99 2.11 11.74 17.32
N PRO A 100 1.32 10.66 17.15
CA PRO A 100 -0.09 10.77 16.83
C PRO A 100 -0.89 11.39 17.97
N THR A 101 -1.64 12.44 17.65
CA THR A 101 -2.65 13.01 18.54
C THR A 101 -4.00 12.34 18.29
N SER A 102 -4.79 12.09 19.35
CA SER A 102 -6.14 11.54 19.21
C SER A 102 -7.03 12.42 18.32
N LEU A 103 -7.61 11.82 17.28
CA LEU A 103 -8.60 12.48 16.44
C LEU A 103 -9.93 12.66 17.20
N GLN A 104 -10.71 13.66 16.78
CA GLN A 104 -12.02 13.96 17.33
C GLN A 104 -13.11 13.68 16.29
N ALA A 105 -14.18 13.01 16.72
CA ALA A 105 -15.32 12.71 15.85
C ALA A 105 -15.98 14.01 15.37
N GLY A 106 -16.33 14.08 14.09
CA GLY A 106 -16.97 15.27 13.51
C GLY A 106 -16.05 16.44 13.20
N THR A 107 -14.74 16.34 13.50
CA THR A 107 -13.75 17.36 13.13
C THR A 107 -13.20 17.06 11.73
N LEU A 108 -13.05 18.10 10.89
CA LEU A 108 -12.47 17.98 9.55
C LEU A 108 -10.94 17.99 9.62
N TYR A 109 -10.34 16.95 9.05
CA TYR A 109 -8.89 16.78 8.92
C TYR A 109 -8.54 16.61 7.45
N LYS A 110 -7.24 16.63 7.15
CA LYS A 110 -6.72 16.18 5.86
C LYS A 110 -5.52 15.28 6.06
N VAL A 111 -5.38 14.29 5.18
CA VAL A 111 -4.15 13.53 5.00
C VAL A 111 -3.42 14.06 3.77
N VAL A 112 -2.13 14.31 3.91
CA VAL A 112 -1.24 14.79 2.86
C VAL A 112 -0.24 13.70 2.55
N LEU A 113 -0.15 13.33 1.28
CA LEU A 113 0.80 12.35 0.77
C LEU A 113 1.78 13.06 -0.16
N ALA A 114 3.07 12.76 0.00
CA ALA A 114 4.11 13.29 -0.88
C ALA A 114 5.07 12.18 -1.33
N ARG A 115 5.61 12.31 -2.54
CA ARG A 115 6.69 11.47 -3.08
C ARG A 115 8.03 12.18 -2.94
N PHE A 116 9.08 11.41 -2.72
CA PHE A 116 10.45 11.90 -2.70
C PHE A 116 10.89 12.29 -4.11
N THR A 117 11.56 13.44 -4.24
CA THR A 117 12.09 13.92 -5.51
C THR A 117 13.58 14.29 -5.44
N GLY A 118 14.15 14.38 -4.24
CA GLY A 118 15.56 14.70 -4.01
C GLY A 118 15.98 16.10 -4.48
N PRO A 119 17.27 16.45 -4.34
CA PRO A 119 18.35 15.62 -3.79
C PRO A 119 18.49 15.66 -2.25
N GLY A 120 17.87 16.62 -1.56
CA GLY A 120 17.80 16.66 -0.10
C GLY A 120 16.95 15.52 0.44
N ASP A 121 17.23 15.05 1.65
CA ASP A 121 16.60 13.85 2.24
C ASP A 121 15.13 14.02 2.64
N GLU A 122 14.64 15.26 2.64
CA GLU A 122 13.23 15.63 2.85
C GLU A 122 12.62 16.33 1.63
N ASP A 123 13.32 16.39 0.50
CA ASP A 123 12.81 17.00 -0.74
C ASP A 123 11.73 16.12 -1.37
N GLY A 124 10.51 16.66 -1.46
CA GLY A 124 9.40 15.94 -2.07
C GLY A 124 8.30 16.81 -2.67
N GLU A 125 7.44 16.15 -3.43
CA GLU A 125 6.28 16.72 -4.12
C GLU A 125 5.00 16.16 -3.51
N ILE A 126 4.07 17.04 -3.10
CA ILE A 126 2.73 16.63 -2.67
C ILE A 126 1.97 16.04 -3.87
N ILE A 127 1.52 14.80 -3.72
CA ILE A 127 0.83 14.04 -4.77
C ILE A 127 -0.63 13.74 -4.40
N ALA A 128 -1.04 13.94 -3.15
CA ALA A 128 -2.43 13.94 -2.76
C ALA A 128 -2.69 14.76 -1.50
N ILE A 129 -3.88 15.35 -1.44
CA ILE A 129 -4.49 15.90 -0.23
C ILE A 129 -5.92 15.36 -0.20
N GLN A 130 -6.30 14.70 0.88
CA GLN A 130 -7.65 14.17 1.04
C GLN A 130 -8.21 14.59 2.39
N GLU A 131 -9.31 15.35 2.35
CA GLU A 131 -10.07 15.71 3.55
C GLU A 131 -10.90 14.53 4.04
N PHE A 132 -11.05 14.41 5.36
CA PHE A 132 -11.86 13.39 5.99
C PHE A 132 -12.39 13.84 7.35
N THR A 133 -13.49 13.22 7.77
CA THR A 133 -14.10 13.42 9.09
C THR A 133 -14.28 12.05 9.74
N PRO A 134 -13.56 11.77 10.85
CA PRO A 134 -13.70 10.54 11.64
C PRO A 134 -15.11 10.29 12.17
#